data_AF-A0A377X9B9-F1
#
_entry.id   AF-A0A377X9B9-F1
#
_cell.length_a   1.000
_cell.length_b   1.000
_cell.length_c   1.000
_cell.angle_alpha   90.00
_cell.angle_beta   90.00
_cell.angle_gamma   90.00
#
_symmetry.space_group_name_H-M   'P 1'
#
loop_
_entity.id
_entity.type
_entity.pdbx_description
1 polymer ?
#
loop_
_entity_poly.entity_id
_entity_poly.type
_entity_poly.pdbx_seq_one_letter_code
_entity_poly.pdbx_strand_id
1 'polypeptide(L)'
;MTRLLEGATVLAASSHDPHQIVRYGPHAVSTQFHPEFTAPIARSLIRHREAVLQAEGIDVQRLHDEVQESPQGAAILTRFVSAFLTPDAPGH
;
A
#
# COMPACT_ATOMS: atom_id res chain seq x y z
N MET A 1 13.21 -4.51 16.86
CA MET A 1 13.54 -3.53 15.81
C MET A 1 14.17 -4.29 14.65
N THR A 2 13.47 -4.41 13.53
CA THR A 2 14.01 -5.06 12.33
C THR A 2 15.01 -4.09 11.69
N ARG A 3 16.28 -4.50 11.59
CA ARG A 3 17.35 -3.71 10.96
C ARG A 3 17.15 -3.76 9.44
N LEU A 4 17.15 -2.60 8.79
CA LEU A 4 17.14 -2.52 7.33
C LEU A 4 18.48 -3.00 6.75
N LEU A 5 18.42 -3.55 5.54
CA LEU A 5 19.62 -3.88 4.76
C LEU A 5 20.44 -2.61 4.50
N GLU A 6 21.76 -2.74 4.49
CA GLU A 6 22.67 -1.63 4.21
C GLU A 6 22.40 -1.06 2.81
N GLY A 7 22.24 0.27 2.72
CA GLY A 7 21.86 0.97 1.49
C GLY A 7 20.35 1.15 1.26
N ALA A 8 19.48 0.53 2.08
CA ALA A 8 18.04 0.77 2.00
C ALA A 8 17.66 2.15 2.56
N THR A 9 16.72 2.82 1.90
CA THR A 9 16.21 4.14 2.30
C THR A 9 14.73 4.06 2.68
N VAL A 10 14.37 4.59 3.84
CA VAL A 10 12.97 4.78 4.23
C VAL A 10 12.40 6.01 3.53
N LEU A 11 11.29 5.85 2.83
CA LEU A 11 10.59 6.93 2.12
C LEU A 11 9.33 7.40 2.85
N ALA A 12 8.73 6.55 3.69
CA ALA A 12 7.58 6.91 4.51
C ALA A 12 7.55 6.09 5.80
N ALA A 13 6.95 6.67 6.84
CA ALA A 13 6.78 6.11 8.16
C ALA A 13 5.40 6.48 8.73
N SER A 14 4.94 5.73 9.72
CA SER A 14 3.78 6.05 10.56
C SER A 14 4.14 5.91 12.04
N SER A 15 3.22 6.31 12.92
CA SER A 15 3.36 6.12 14.37
C SER A 15 3.45 4.64 14.77
N HIS A 16 2.83 3.75 13.99
CA HIS A 16 2.80 2.31 14.25
C HIS A 16 3.99 1.56 13.65
N ASP A 17 4.50 2.03 12.50
CA ASP A 17 5.62 1.39 11.82
C ASP A 17 6.52 2.43 11.13
N PRO A 18 7.83 2.47 11.47
CA PRO A 18 8.78 3.37 10.82
C PRO A 18 9.13 2.99 9.37
N HIS A 19 8.67 1.85 8.85
CA HIS A 19 9.07 1.31 7.54
C HIS A 19 7.91 1.13 6.55
N GLN A 20 7.03 2.14 6.43
CA GLN A 20 5.85 2.07 5.56
C GLN A 20 6.20 1.94 4.08
N ILE A 21 7.22 2.66 3.61
CA ILE A 21 7.77 2.52 2.26
C ILE A 21 9.29 2.47 2.36
N VAL A 22 9.89 1.44 1.78
CA VAL A 22 11.34 1.24 1.78
C VAL A 22 11.83 1.02 0.35
N ARG A 23 12.89 1.73 -0.03
CA ARG A 23 13.60 1.53 -1.29
C ARG A 23 14.91 0.79 -1.03
N TYR A 24 15.10 -0.37 -1.64
CA TYR A 24 16.30 -1.20 -1.51
C TYR A 24 17.32 -0.96 -2.62
N GLY A 25 16.90 -0.33 -3.72
CA GLY A 25 17.74 0.00 -4.86
C GLY A 25 16.98 0.82 -5.90
N PRO A 26 17.58 1.12 -7.06
CA PRO A 26 16.94 1.97 -8.07
C PRO A 26 15.56 1.47 -8.50
N HIS A 27 15.37 0.15 -8.65
CA HIS A 27 14.16 -0.48 -9.19
C HIS A 27 13.43 -1.38 -8.18
N ALA A 28 13.75 -1.28 -6.89
CA ALA A 28 13.23 -2.16 -5.85
C ALA A 28 12.67 -1.33 -4.69
N VAL A 29 11.34 -1.32 -4.56
CA VAL A 29 10.59 -0.60 -3.52
C VAL A 29 9.55 -1.55 -2.93
N SER A 30 9.36 -1.52 -1.60
CA SER A 30 8.26 -2.22 -0.91
C SER A 30 7.32 -1.23 -0.24
N THR A 31 6.06 -1.63 -0.10
CA THR A 31 5.06 -0.98 0.75
C THR A 31 4.61 -1.93 1.84
N GLN A 32 4.46 -1.45 3.07
CA GLN A 32 3.91 -2.26 4.17
C GLN A 32 2.38 -2.34 4.12
N PHE A 33 1.74 -1.36 3.49
CA PHE A 33 0.32 -1.35 3.18
C PHE A 33 0.05 -1.80 1.73
N HIS A 34 -1.23 -1.86 1.38
CA HIS A 34 -1.74 -2.28 0.08
C HIS A 34 -2.14 -1.07 -0.79
N PRO A 35 -1.20 -0.43 -1.53
CA PRO A 35 -1.52 0.67 -2.44
C PRO A 35 -2.44 0.26 -3.60
N GLU A 36 -2.59 -1.04 -3.85
CA GLU A 36 -3.47 -1.64 -4.86
C GLU A 36 -4.93 -1.76 -4.42
N PHE A 37 -5.24 -1.55 -3.13
CA PHE A 37 -6.60 -1.69 -2.63
C PHE A 37 -7.50 -0.54 -3.09
N THR A 38 -8.65 -0.91 -3.63
CA THR A 38 -9.77 -0.02 -3.93
C THR A 38 -10.85 -0.16 -2.85
N ALA A 39 -11.78 0.80 -2.74
CA ALA A 39 -12.85 0.68 -1.76
C ALA A 39 -13.70 -0.60 -1.93
N PRO A 40 -14.02 -1.07 -3.16
CA PRO A 40 -14.69 -2.35 -3.35
C PRO A 40 -13.91 -3.55 -2.82
N ILE A 41 -12.59 -3.61 -3.03
CA ILE A 41 -11.74 -4.70 -2.53
C ILE A 41 -11.72 -4.67 -1.00
N ALA A 42 -11.48 -3.50 -0.40
CA ALA A 42 -11.45 -3.34 1.05
C ALA A 42 -12.78 -3.73 1.70
N ARG A 43 -13.91 -3.26 1.16
CA ARG A 43 -15.26 -3.64 1.61
C ARG A 43 -15.53 -5.14 1.48
N SER A 44 -15.02 -5.78 0.43
CA SER A 44 -15.14 -7.23 0.26
C SER A 44 -14.33 -8.00 1.32
N LEU A 45 -13.11 -7.56 1.60
CA LEU A 45 -12.24 -8.16 2.62
C LEU A 45 -12.81 -8.00 4.02
N ILE A 46 -13.39 -6.84 4.35
CA ILE A 46 -14.06 -6.60 5.63
C ILE A 46 -15.20 -7.59 5.83
N ARG A 47 -16.07 -7.76 4.82
CA ARG A 47 -17.16 -8.76 4.88
C ARG A 47 -16.62 -10.18 5.01
N HIS A 48 -15.61 -10.53 4.24
CA HIS A 48 -15.01 -11.87 4.30
C HIS A 48 -14.41 -12.19 5.68
N ARG A 49 -13.90 -11.18 6.38
CA ARG A 49 -13.28 -11.31 7.71
C ARG A 49 -14.19 -10.92 8.87
N GLU A 50 -15.50 -10.73 8.64
CA GLU A 50 -16.43 -10.18 9.63
C GLU A 50 -16.35 -10.90 10.98
N ALA A 51 -16.43 -12.23 11.00
CA ALA A 51 -16.38 -13.01 12.24
C ALA A 51 -15.06 -12.81 13.02
N VAL A 52 -13.93 -12.70 12.32
CA VAL A 52 -12.61 -12.47 12.94
C VAL A 52 -12.52 -11.06 13.50
N LEU A 53 -12.96 -10.05 12.73
CA LEU A 53 -12.95 -8.65 13.14
C LEU A 53 -13.88 -8.42 14.36
N GLN A 54 -15.06 -9.06 14.38
CA GLN A 54 -15.96 -9.02 15.54
C GLN A 54 -15.31 -9.65 16.78
N ALA A 55 -14.62 -10.79 16.62
CA ALA A 55 -13.90 -11.43 17.72
C ALA A 55 -12.73 -10.57 18.25
N GLU A 56 -12.14 -9.74 17.40
CA GLU A 56 -11.12 -8.73 17.76
C GLU A 56 -11.74 -7.46 18.39
N GLY A 57 -13.07 -7.38 18.54
CA GLY A 57 -13.77 -6.24 19.13
C GLY A 57 -13.94 -5.04 18.19
N ILE A 58 -13.76 -5.24 16.88
CA ILE A 58 -13.90 -4.21 15.86
C ILE A 58 -15.37 -4.10 15.43
N ASP A 59 -15.89 -2.87 15.38
CA ASP A 59 -17.20 -2.58 14.77
C ASP A 59 -17.08 -2.70 13.25
N VAL A 60 -17.48 -3.86 12.73
CA VAL A 60 -17.37 -4.20 11.30
C VAL A 60 -18.24 -3.30 10.42
N GLN A 61 -19.43 -2.91 10.89
CA GLN A 61 -20.32 -2.06 10.11
C GLN A 61 -19.74 -0.66 9.99
N ARG A 62 -19.28 -0.07 11.10
CA ARG A 62 -18.59 1.21 11.08
C ARG A 62 -17.33 1.16 10.20
N LEU A 63 -16.50 0.12 10.34
CA LEU A 63 -15.28 -0.03 9.54
C LEU A 63 -15.60 -0.11 8.05
N HIS A 64 -16.67 -0.84 7.67
CA HIS A 64 -17.13 -0.92 6.29
C HIS A 64 -17.58 0.43 5.76
N ASP A 65 -18.39 1.15 6.52
CA ASP A 65 -18.95 2.45 6.13
C ASP A 65 -17.85 3.51 5.95
N GLU A 66 -16.82 3.49 6.80
CA GLU A 66 -15.69 4.42 6.76
C GLU A 66 -14.72 4.20 5.60
N VAL A 67 -14.83 3.09 4.85
CA VAL A 67 -13.97 2.85 3.69
C VAL A 67 -14.16 3.93 2.63
N GLN A 68 -13.07 4.61 2.29
CA GLN A 68 -13.02 5.63 1.25
C GLN A 68 -12.01 5.25 0.17
N GLU A 69 -12.20 5.80 -1.02
CA GLU A 69 -11.21 5.69 -2.09
C GLU A 69 -9.93 6.45 -1.71
N SER A 70 -8.77 5.89 -2.08
CA SER A 70 -7.47 6.52 -1.91
C SER A 70 -6.76 6.65 -3.25
N PRO A 71 -6.91 7.77 -3.97
CA PRO A 71 -6.17 8.01 -5.20
C PRO A 71 -4.64 8.03 -4.97
N GLN A 72 -4.19 8.28 -3.73
CA GLN A 72 -2.78 8.30 -3.37
C GLN A 72 -2.14 6.92 -3.44
N GLY A 73 -2.85 5.85 -3.05
CA GLY A 73 -2.35 4.47 -3.16
C GLY A 73 -2.03 4.11 -4.61
N ALA A 74 -3.00 4.30 -5.50
CA ALA A 74 -2.82 4.07 -6.94
C ALA A 74 -1.69 4.93 -7.53
N ALA A 75 -1.58 6.20 -7.12
CA ALA A 75 -0.53 7.10 -7.60
C ALA A 75 0.89 6.62 -7.23
N ILE A 76 1.07 5.91 -6.12
CA ILE A 76 2.38 5.31 -5.77
C ILE A 76 2.76 4.27 -6.82
N LEU A 77 1.84 3.40 -7.20
CA LEU A 77 2.07 2.37 -8.23
C LEU A 77 2.34 3.00 -9.59
N THR A 78 1.53 3.99 -10.00
CA THR A 78 1.74 4.69 -11.27
C THR A 78 3.09 5.38 -11.32
N ARG A 79 3.49 6.08 -10.26
CA ARG A 79 4.80 6.76 -10.19
C ARG A 79 5.95 5.77 -10.25
N PHE A 80 5.83 4.62 -9.59
CA PHE A 80 6.82 3.55 -9.70
C PHE A 80 6.96 3.10 -11.15
N VAL A 81 5.85 2.74 -11.80
CA VAL A 81 5.86 2.30 -13.20
C VAL A 81 6.42 3.39 -14.14
N SER A 82 5.95 4.63 -14.03
CA SER A 82 6.44 5.75 -14.84
C SER A 82 7.92 6.05 -14.65
N ALA A 83 8.51 5.76 -13.49
CA ALA A 83 9.93 5.95 -13.26
C ALA A 83 10.81 4.91 -13.98
N PHE A 84 10.23 3.76 -14.40
CA PHE A 84 10.97 2.63 -14.96
C PHE A 84 10.49 2.16 -16.34
N LEU A 85 9.36 2.67 -16.83
CA LEU A 85 9.02 2.56 -18.24
C LEU A 85 9.87 3.56 -19.03
N THR A 86 10.79 3.06 -19.83
CA THR A 86 11.32 3.85 -20.95
C THR A 86 10.16 4.16 -21.89
N PRO A 87 9.94 5.43 -22.31
CA PRO A 87 8.93 5.71 -23.33
C PRO A 87 9.23 4.88 -24.57
N ASP A 88 8.19 4.35 -25.21
CA ASP A 88 8.33 3.70 -26.52
C ASP A 88 9.09 4.64 -27.45
N ALA A 89 10.15 4.13 -28.09
CA ALA A 89 10.85 4.88 -29.12
C ALA A 89 9.82 5.29 -30.18
N PRO A 90 9.75 6.57 -30.58
CA PRO A 90 8.85 6.98 -31.65
C PRO A 90 9.16 6.11 -32.88
N GLY A 91 8.12 5.42 -33.36
CA GLY A 91 8.22 4.51 -34.50
C GLY A 91 8.89 5.19 -35.69
N HIS A 92 9.83 4.47 -36.30
CA HIS A 92 10.44 4.83 -37.59
C HIS A 92 9.40 4.77 -38.71
#